data_AF-A0A9E4AK90-F1
#
_entry.id   AF-A0A9E4AK90-F1
#
_cell.length_a   1.000
_cell.length_b   1.000
_cell.length_c   1.000
_cell.angle_alpha   90.00
_cell.angle_beta   90.00
_cell.angle_gamma   90.00
#
_symmetry.space_group_name_H-M   'P 1'
#
loop_
_entity.id
_entity.type
_entity.pdbx_description
1 polymer ?
#
loop_
_entity_poly.entity_id
_entity_poly.type
_entity_poly.pdbx_seq_one_letter_code
_entity_poly.pdbx_strand_id
1 'polypeptide(L)'
;GRRVTRTDMTTGKSEIIAGLYEGRPFNAPNDITIDEKGRIYFSDPRYLGHEPIDQPIMAVYRIDPDGSIHRIVTDAGKPNGVAVSPDQKSLYVVSNDNGMTGIGRIPEETPLHRGRMALLAYDLAEDGIAMFRKVLVDYAPQDGPDGLVVDVDGNLYVAVRDTTRPGIVVYSPEGEELAYIPTTPELPTNVAFGRGDESKTLYVTSGNSLYQIKVMKDGYHLPVQ
;
A
#
# COMPACT_ATOMS: atom_id res chain seq x y z
N GLY A 1 1.53 17.32 -7.05
CA GLY A 1 0.89 16.04 -6.69
C GLY A 1 0.41 15.34 -7.95
N ARG A 2 -0.29 14.21 -7.81
CA ARG A 2 -0.91 13.46 -8.92
C ARG A 2 0.07 12.85 -9.93
N ARG A 3 1.24 12.40 -9.45
CA ARG A 3 2.32 11.85 -10.28
C ARG A 3 3.25 10.97 -9.45
N VAL A 4 3.92 10.05 -10.11
CA VAL A 4 5.07 9.32 -9.57
C VAL A 4 6.34 10.02 -10.05
N THR A 5 7.26 10.27 -9.12
CA THR A 5 8.54 10.91 -9.41
C THR A 5 9.70 10.07 -8.92
N ARG A 6 10.81 10.10 -9.64
CA ARG A 6 12.08 9.54 -9.19
C ARG A 6 13.02 10.68 -8.80
N THR A 7 13.69 10.54 -7.67
CA THR A 7 14.68 11.51 -7.18
C THR A 7 16.01 10.82 -6.99
N ASP A 8 17.06 11.37 -7.61
CA ASP A 8 18.43 10.96 -7.33
C ASP A 8 18.85 11.54 -5.97
N MET A 9 19.12 10.66 -5.01
CA MET A 9 19.47 11.07 -3.64
C MET A 9 20.87 11.69 -3.51
N THR A 10 21.74 11.50 -4.51
CA THR A 10 23.08 12.12 -4.54
C THR A 10 23.00 13.55 -5.06
N THR A 11 22.24 13.77 -6.13
CA THR A 11 22.15 15.09 -6.79
C THR A 11 20.95 15.93 -6.35
N GLY A 12 19.94 15.31 -5.74
CA GLY A 12 18.66 15.93 -5.40
C GLY A 12 17.75 16.19 -6.60
N LYS A 13 18.15 15.80 -7.82
CA LYS A 13 17.35 16.04 -9.03
C LYS A 13 16.18 15.08 -9.10
N SER A 14 14.98 15.62 -9.32
CA SER A 14 13.76 14.84 -9.52
C SER A 14 13.29 14.87 -10.98
N GLU A 15 12.69 13.78 -11.42
CA GLU A 15 12.01 13.65 -12.70
C GLU A 15 10.63 13.00 -12.54
N ILE A 16 9.72 13.29 -13.47
CA ILE A 16 8.40 12.68 -13.52
C ILE A 16 8.52 11.40 -14.34
N ILE A 17 8.18 10.25 -13.73
CA ILE A 17 8.17 8.97 -14.43
C ILE A 17 6.77 8.56 -14.87
N ALA A 18 5.74 9.07 -14.19
CA ALA A 18 4.35 8.91 -14.60
C ALA A 18 3.50 10.07 -14.07
N GLY A 19 2.68 10.68 -14.93
CA GLY A 19 1.72 11.73 -14.53
C GLY A 19 0.35 11.62 -15.18
N LEU A 20 0.23 10.81 -16.23
CA LEU A 20 -0.99 10.61 -16.99
C LEU A 20 -1.18 9.12 -17.28
N TYR A 21 -2.43 8.70 -17.39
CA TYR A 21 -2.83 7.42 -17.97
C TYR A 21 -3.99 7.68 -18.93
N GLU A 22 -3.87 7.17 -20.16
CA GLU A 22 -4.84 7.39 -21.25
C GLU A 22 -5.19 8.88 -21.45
N GLY A 23 -4.19 9.76 -21.36
CA GLY A 23 -4.35 11.21 -21.55
C GLY A 23 -4.97 11.95 -20.36
N ARG A 24 -5.28 11.27 -19.25
CA ARG A 24 -5.87 11.87 -18.04
C ARG A 24 -4.91 11.84 -16.86
N PRO A 25 -4.89 12.86 -15.98
CA PRO A 25 -4.12 12.81 -14.73
C PRO A 25 -4.49 11.62 -13.86
N PHE A 26 -3.54 11.11 -13.08
CA PHE A 26 -3.83 10.21 -11.96
C PHE A 26 -4.66 10.92 -10.89
N ASN A 27 -5.47 10.22 -10.11
CA ASN A 27 -6.28 10.81 -9.05
C ASN A 27 -5.41 11.40 -7.93
N ALA A 28 -4.71 10.56 -7.19
CA ALA A 28 -3.77 10.92 -6.14
C ALA A 28 -2.94 9.67 -5.76
N PRO A 29 -1.83 9.39 -6.47
CA PRO A 29 -0.97 8.26 -6.15
C PRO A 29 -0.58 8.23 -4.67
N ASN A 30 -0.65 7.06 -4.05
CA ASN A 30 -0.63 6.93 -2.59
C ASN A 30 0.51 6.04 -2.06
N ASP A 31 0.57 4.77 -2.44
CA ASP A 31 1.65 3.85 -2.06
C ASP A 31 2.27 3.17 -3.28
N ILE A 32 3.46 2.57 -3.12
CA ILE A 32 4.27 2.03 -4.21
C ILE A 32 5.14 0.83 -3.80
N THR A 33 5.29 -0.14 -4.71
CA THR A 33 6.24 -1.25 -4.58
C THR A 33 6.92 -1.51 -5.93
N ILE A 34 8.03 -2.23 -5.92
CA ILE A 34 8.81 -2.58 -7.12
C ILE A 34 9.05 -4.10 -7.10
N ASP A 35 9.00 -4.74 -8.26
CA ASP A 35 9.36 -6.15 -8.41
C ASP A 35 10.78 -6.36 -8.92
N GLU A 36 11.24 -7.63 -8.97
CA GLU A 36 12.59 -7.98 -9.42
C GLU A 36 12.86 -7.64 -10.89
N LYS A 37 11.82 -7.44 -11.71
CA LYS A 37 11.95 -7.01 -13.11
C LYS A 37 12.01 -5.49 -13.24
N GLY A 38 12.00 -4.75 -12.13
CA GLY A 38 12.03 -3.29 -12.11
C GLY A 38 10.70 -2.64 -12.49
N ARG A 39 9.59 -3.41 -12.50
CA ARG A 39 8.25 -2.86 -12.71
C ARG A 39 7.78 -2.20 -11.42
N ILE A 40 7.18 -1.02 -11.55
CA ILE A 40 6.72 -0.20 -10.42
C ILE A 40 5.20 -0.34 -10.32
N TYR A 41 4.70 -0.76 -9.18
CA TYR A 41 3.27 -0.89 -8.90
C TYR A 41 2.86 0.20 -7.92
N PHE A 42 1.82 0.95 -8.20
CA PHE A 42 1.36 2.03 -7.32
C PHE A 42 -0.16 2.13 -7.26
N SER A 43 -0.68 2.48 -6.10
CA SER A 43 -2.11 2.74 -5.89
C SER A 43 -2.46 4.19 -6.24
N ASP A 44 -3.63 4.40 -6.87
CA ASP A 44 -4.15 5.71 -7.25
C ASP A 44 -5.57 5.97 -6.71
N PRO A 45 -5.73 6.10 -5.37
CA PRO A 45 -6.99 6.45 -4.75
C PRO A 45 -7.34 7.94 -4.87
N ARG A 46 -8.45 8.33 -4.24
CA ARG A 46 -8.73 9.70 -3.81
C ARG A 46 -9.22 9.67 -2.37
N TYR A 47 -8.33 9.96 -1.42
CA TYR A 47 -8.67 10.09 -0.01
C TYR A 47 -9.03 11.53 0.38
N LEU A 48 -8.19 12.48 -0.05
CA LEU A 48 -8.30 13.90 0.26
C LEU A 48 -7.98 14.73 -0.98
N GLY A 49 -8.43 15.98 -0.99
CA GLY A 49 -8.08 16.97 -2.00
C GLY A 49 -9.28 17.66 -2.63
N HIS A 50 -8.99 18.72 -3.40
CA HIS A 50 -9.99 19.52 -4.13
C HIS A 50 -9.93 19.25 -5.63
N GLU A 51 -8.89 18.55 -6.11
CA GLU A 51 -8.74 18.27 -7.52
C GLU A 51 -9.82 17.26 -7.96
N PRO A 52 -10.22 17.29 -9.25
CA PRO A 52 -11.20 16.34 -9.76
C PRO A 52 -10.66 14.89 -9.71
N ILE A 53 -11.56 13.92 -9.68
CA ILE A 53 -11.25 12.53 -9.96
C ILE A 53 -11.25 12.39 -11.49
N ASP A 54 -10.07 12.20 -12.10
CA ASP A 54 -9.90 12.13 -13.55
C ASP A 54 -9.82 10.68 -14.07
N GLN A 55 -9.23 9.79 -13.27
CA GLN A 55 -9.28 8.35 -13.55
C GLN A 55 -10.62 7.81 -13.05
N PRO A 56 -11.42 7.15 -13.92
CA PRO A 56 -12.77 6.70 -13.57
C PRO A 56 -12.81 5.60 -12.51
N ILE A 57 -11.67 4.96 -12.26
CA ILE A 57 -11.51 3.88 -11.29
C ILE A 57 -10.32 4.23 -10.41
N MET A 58 -10.48 4.11 -9.10
CA MET A 58 -9.37 4.12 -8.16
C MET A 58 -8.69 2.75 -8.23
N ALA A 59 -7.51 2.70 -8.82
CA ALA A 59 -6.90 1.47 -9.30
C ALA A 59 -5.45 1.32 -8.82
N VAL A 60 -4.91 0.12 -8.98
CA VAL A 60 -3.45 -0.09 -8.97
C VAL A 60 -2.97 -0.07 -10.40
N TYR A 61 -1.89 0.66 -10.62
CA TYR A 61 -1.21 0.81 -11.91
C TYR A 61 0.17 0.18 -11.85
N ARG A 62 0.69 -0.20 -13.01
CA ARG A 62 2.04 -0.71 -13.21
C ARG A 62 2.78 0.18 -14.21
N ILE A 63 4.03 0.54 -13.93
CA ILE A 63 4.96 1.17 -14.88
C ILE A 63 6.03 0.13 -15.21
N ASP A 64 6.19 -0.18 -16.49
CA ASP A 64 7.24 -1.09 -16.95
C ASP A 64 8.57 -0.34 -17.15
N PRO A 65 9.73 -1.05 -17.21
CA PRO A 65 11.04 -0.43 -17.42
C PRO A 65 11.15 0.41 -18.71
N ASP A 66 10.31 0.14 -19.71
CA ASP A 66 10.22 0.91 -20.96
C ASP A 66 9.38 2.21 -20.83
N GLY A 67 8.77 2.44 -19.66
CA GLY A 67 7.92 3.57 -19.35
C GLY A 67 6.45 3.38 -19.72
N SER A 68 6.05 2.21 -20.25
CA SER A 68 4.63 1.92 -20.49
C SER A 68 3.86 1.77 -19.18
N ILE A 69 2.61 2.22 -19.17
CA ILE A 69 1.75 2.26 -17.97
C ILE A 69 0.51 1.42 -18.22
N HIS A 70 0.18 0.55 -17.26
CA HIS A 70 -0.95 -0.38 -17.33
C HIS A 70 -1.83 -0.21 -16.09
N ARG A 71 -3.15 -0.21 -16.26
CA ARG A 71 -4.09 -0.33 -15.13
C ARG A 71 -4.33 -1.81 -14.85
N ILE A 72 -3.90 -2.31 -13.70
CA ILE A 72 -3.82 -3.77 -13.45
C ILE A 72 -4.80 -4.29 -12.37
N VAL A 73 -5.28 -3.42 -11.48
CA VAL A 73 -6.29 -3.78 -10.46
C VAL A 73 -7.37 -2.73 -10.44
N THR A 74 -8.63 -3.13 -10.60
CA THR A 74 -9.79 -2.23 -10.73
C THR A 74 -10.92 -2.55 -9.76
N ASP A 75 -10.77 -3.60 -8.95
CA ASP A 75 -11.80 -4.18 -8.09
C ASP A 75 -11.49 -4.04 -6.59
N ALA A 76 -10.46 -3.26 -6.24
CA ALA A 76 -10.03 -3.01 -4.87
C ALA A 76 -10.82 -1.90 -4.15
N GLY A 77 -11.80 -1.26 -4.79
CA GLY A 77 -12.49 -0.10 -4.20
C GLY A 77 -11.58 1.13 -4.13
N LYS A 78 -11.06 1.46 -2.94
CA LYS A 78 -9.99 2.46 -2.78
C LYS A 78 -8.68 1.78 -2.38
N PRO A 79 -7.71 1.64 -3.30
CA PRO A 79 -6.45 0.99 -3.02
C PRO A 79 -5.52 1.89 -2.20
N ASN A 80 -4.77 1.30 -1.27
CA ASN A 80 -3.77 1.99 -0.45
C ASN A 80 -2.43 1.26 -0.54
N GLY A 81 -1.99 0.58 0.52
CA GLY A 81 -0.77 -0.22 0.51
C GLY A 81 -0.73 -1.26 -0.60
N VAL A 82 0.44 -1.39 -1.22
CA VAL A 82 0.71 -2.38 -2.27
C VAL A 82 2.05 -3.07 -1.99
N ALA A 83 2.11 -4.40 -2.12
CA ALA A 83 3.35 -5.16 -1.93
C ALA A 83 3.42 -6.38 -2.84
N VAL A 84 4.60 -6.66 -3.39
CA VAL A 84 4.88 -7.88 -4.15
C VAL A 84 5.52 -8.91 -3.22
N SER A 85 5.08 -10.16 -3.28
CA SER A 85 5.67 -11.24 -2.47
C SER A 85 7.13 -11.50 -2.84
N PRO A 86 7.96 -12.03 -1.92
CA PRO A 86 9.35 -12.37 -2.22
C PRO A 86 9.50 -13.29 -3.43
N ASP A 87 8.60 -14.28 -3.59
CA ASP A 87 8.60 -15.23 -4.71
C ASP A 87 8.09 -14.65 -6.04
N GLN A 88 7.73 -13.36 -6.08
CA GLN A 88 7.23 -12.63 -7.25
C GLN A 88 5.90 -13.14 -7.82
N LYS A 89 5.15 -13.98 -7.08
CA LYS A 89 3.90 -14.60 -7.56
C LYS A 89 2.64 -13.99 -6.99
N SER A 90 2.74 -13.07 -6.04
CA SER A 90 1.60 -12.41 -5.42
C SER A 90 1.75 -10.90 -5.45
N LEU A 91 0.64 -10.22 -5.74
CA LEU A 91 0.47 -8.80 -5.45
C LEU A 91 -0.57 -8.69 -4.32
N TYR A 92 -0.19 -8.06 -3.22
CA TYR A 92 -1.09 -7.73 -2.13
C TYR A 92 -1.51 -6.27 -2.26
N VAL A 93 -2.81 -6.03 -2.09
CA VAL A 93 -3.40 -4.69 -2.19
C VAL A 93 -4.31 -4.47 -1.00
N VAL A 94 -4.08 -3.39 -0.29
CA VAL A 94 -5.00 -2.91 0.74
C VAL A 94 -6.16 -2.19 0.07
N SER A 95 -7.37 -2.61 0.43
CA SER A 95 -8.63 -1.93 0.16
C SER A 95 -9.04 -1.16 1.41
N ASN A 96 -9.02 0.18 1.32
CA ASN A 96 -9.46 1.06 2.37
C ASN A 96 -10.43 2.09 1.78
N ASP A 97 -11.64 1.63 1.45
CA ASP A 97 -12.74 2.51 1.04
C ASP A 97 -13.53 3.06 2.24
N ASN A 98 -12.96 4.07 2.87
CA ASN A 98 -13.55 4.75 4.03
C ASN A 98 -14.78 5.62 3.70
N GLY A 99 -15.28 5.59 2.47
CA GLY A 99 -16.43 6.41 2.04
C GLY A 99 -16.13 7.92 1.90
N MET A 100 -14.89 8.36 2.10
CA MET A 100 -14.49 9.77 2.02
C MET A 100 -13.63 10.06 0.79
N THR A 101 -13.82 11.24 0.19
CA THR A 101 -13.00 11.76 -0.92
C THR A 101 -12.69 13.27 -0.79
N GLY A 102 -13.30 13.95 0.20
CA GLY A 102 -13.27 15.40 0.36
C GLY A 102 -12.27 15.91 1.41
N ILE A 103 -12.22 17.23 1.60
CA ILE A 103 -11.33 17.89 2.56
C ILE A 103 -11.99 17.96 3.94
N GLY A 104 -11.20 17.68 4.99
CA GLY A 104 -11.54 17.95 6.38
C GLY A 104 -11.93 16.73 7.19
N ARG A 105 -11.95 16.89 8.53
CA ARG A 105 -12.59 15.92 9.42
C ARG A 105 -14.10 16.08 9.25
N ILE A 106 -14.71 15.10 8.61
CA ILE A 106 -16.17 14.99 8.60
C ILE A 106 -16.61 14.71 10.06
N PRO A 107 -17.67 15.36 10.58
CA PRO A 107 -18.20 15.03 11.91
C PRO A 107 -18.44 13.53 12.04
N GLU A 108 -18.09 12.94 13.17
CA GLU A 108 -18.13 11.49 13.41
C GLU A 108 -19.52 10.89 13.11
N GLU A 109 -20.58 11.66 13.37
CA GLU A 109 -21.99 11.31 13.11
C GLU A 109 -22.39 11.32 11.63
N THR A 110 -21.53 11.78 10.71
CA THR A 110 -21.91 11.85 9.29
C THR A 110 -22.01 10.45 8.70
N PRO A 111 -23.16 10.08 8.10
CA PRO A 111 -23.29 8.79 7.45
C PRO A 111 -22.30 8.70 6.28
N LEU A 112 -21.31 7.83 6.42
CA LEU A 112 -20.36 7.53 5.34
C LEU A 112 -20.80 6.23 4.65
N HIS A 113 -20.89 6.28 3.32
CA HIS A 113 -21.02 5.08 2.51
C HIS A 113 -19.65 4.40 2.38
N ARG A 114 -19.28 3.66 3.42
CA ARG A 114 -18.05 2.85 3.43
C ARG A 114 -18.17 1.73 2.42
N GLY A 115 -17.11 1.53 1.65
CA GLY A 115 -16.92 0.37 0.79
C GLY A 115 -16.16 -0.72 1.53
N ARG A 116 -15.32 -1.45 0.79
CA ARG A 116 -14.53 -2.56 1.32
C ARG A 116 -13.39 -2.07 2.22
N MET A 117 -13.20 -2.77 3.34
CA MET A 117 -12.03 -2.70 4.25
C MET A 117 -11.36 -4.06 4.29
N ALA A 118 -10.32 -4.27 3.49
CA ALA A 118 -9.75 -5.61 3.33
C ALA A 118 -8.28 -5.59 2.93
N LEU A 119 -7.56 -6.65 3.31
CA LEU A 119 -6.32 -7.04 2.66
C LEU A 119 -6.64 -8.02 1.54
N LEU A 120 -6.28 -7.68 0.31
CA LEU A 120 -6.57 -8.47 -0.89
C LEU A 120 -5.29 -9.14 -1.40
N ALA A 121 -5.45 -10.36 -1.91
CA ALA A 121 -4.37 -11.09 -2.57
C ALA A 121 -4.74 -11.33 -4.04
N TYR A 122 -3.79 -11.03 -4.92
CA TYR A 122 -3.84 -11.28 -6.35
C TYR A 122 -2.74 -12.25 -6.73
N ASP A 123 -3.00 -13.14 -7.69
CA ASP A 123 -1.95 -13.89 -8.37
C ASP A 123 -1.26 -12.94 -9.35
N LEU A 124 0.06 -12.83 -9.25
CA LEU A 124 0.89 -12.00 -10.11
C LEU A 124 1.55 -12.88 -11.16
N ALA A 125 1.11 -12.73 -12.41
CA ALA A 125 1.68 -13.45 -13.54
C ALA A 125 3.07 -12.91 -13.90
N GLU A 126 3.83 -13.71 -14.66
CA GLU A 126 5.19 -13.36 -15.06
C GLU A 126 5.26 -12.05 -15.88
N ASP A 127 4.23 -11.78 -16.67
CA ASP A 127 4.04 -10.55 -17.45
C ASP A 127 3.51 -9.36 -16.62
N GLY A 128 3.26 -9.59 -15.32
CA GLY A 128 2.89 -8.57 -14.33
C GLY A 128 1.39 -8.28 -14.31
N ILE A 129 0.58 -9.12 -14.94
CA ILE A 129 -0.88 -9.07 -14.80
C ILE A 129 -1.25 -9.60 -13.42
N ALA A 130 -2.13 -8.87 -12.71
CA ALA A 130 -2.67 -9.27 -11.42
C ALA A 130 -4.09 -9.84 -11.59
N MET A 131 -4.33 -11.05 -11.12
CA MET A 131 -5.65 -11.68 -11.12
C MET A 131 -6.15 -11.82 -9.68
N PHE A 132 -7.38 -11.39 -9.41
CA PHE A 132 -7.96 -11.51 -8.07
C PHE A 132 -7.99 -12.97 -7.63
N ARG A 133 -7.39 -13.26 -6.47
CA ARG A 133 -7.35 -14.60 -5.89
C ARG A 133 -8.30 -14.72 -4.72
N LYS A 134 -8.17 -13.85 -3.71
CA LYS A 134 -9.06 -13.85 -2.53
C LYS A 134 -8.99 -12.55 -1.73
N VAL A 135 -10.02 -12.33 -0.92
CA VAL A 135 -9.92 -11.50 0.29
C VAL A 135 -9.11 -12.29 1.30
N LEU A 136 -7.95 -11.76 1.69
CA LEU A 136 -7.04 -12.42 2.62
C LEU A 136 -7.48 -12.19 4.07
N VAL A 137 -7.85 -10.94 4.37
CA VAL A 137 -8.40 -10.53 5.67
C VAL A 137 -9.51 -9.51 5.41
N ASP A 138 -10.68 -9.73 5.99
CA ASP A 138 -11.82 -8.80 5.98
C ASP A 138 -11.88 -8.07 7.33
N TYR A 139 -11.88 -6.74 7.31
CA TYR A 139 -11.89 -5.90 8.50
C TYR A 139 -13.26 -5.27 8.74
N ALA A 140 -14.22 -5.44 7.83
CA ALA A 140 -15.54 -4.84 8.00
C ALA A 140 -16.27 -5.43 9.23
N PRO A 141 -17.03 -4.61 9.98
CA PRO A 141 -17.34 -3.19 9.74
C PRO A 141 -16.33 -2.19 10.36
N GLN A 142 -15.26 -2.66 11.00
CA GLN A 142 -14.23 -1.80 11.61
C GLN A 142 -13.43 -1.04 10.55
N ASP A 143 -12.68 -0.03 11.00
CA ASP A 143 -11.64 0.58 10.17
C ASP A 143 -10.51 -0.43 9.96
N GLY A 144 -9.82 -0.29 8.83
CA GLY A 144 -9.03 -1.37 8.28
C GLY A 144 -7.57 -1.04 8.04
N PRO A 145 -6.97 -1.74 7.07
CA PRO A 145 -5.55 -1.66 6.78
C PRO A 145 -5.18 -0.38 6.02
N ASP A 146 -3.90 0.01 6.07
CA ASP A 146 -3.32 1.17 5.36
C ASP A 146 -2.07 0.71 4.56
N GLY A 147 -0.86 1.13 4.92
CA GLY A 147 0.38 0.60 4.33
C GLY A 147 0.73 -0.82 4.80
N LEU A 148 1.51 -1.54 3.98
CA LEU A 148 2.05 -2.86 4.33
C LEU A 148 3.45 -3.10 3.75
N VAL A 149 4.18 -4.04 4.35
CA VAL A 149 5.45 -4.57 3.84
C VAL A 149 5.52 -6.08 4.04
N VAL A 150 6.42 -6.76 3.35
CA VAL A 150 6.63 -8.22 3.46
C VAL A 150 8.00 -8.56 4.03
N ASP A 151 8.07 -9.64 4.82
CA ASP A 151 9.33 -10.24 5.24
C ASP A 151 9.84 -11.29 4.24
N VAL A 152 11.05 -11.82 4.49
CA VAL A 152 11.68 -12.83 3.62
C VAL A 152 10.92 -14.17 3.52
N ASP A 153 10.04 -14.47 4.48
CA ASP A 153 9.21 -15.68 4.47
C ASP A 153 7.84 -15.42 3.81
N GLY A 154 7.56 -14.18 3.39
CA GLY A 154 6.30 -13.77 2.79
C GLY A 154 5.23 -13.32 3.79
N ASN A 155 5.55 -13.20 5.08
CA ASN A 155 4.58 -12.67 6.05
C ASN A 155 4.35 -11.17 5.81
N LEU A 156 3.10 -10.75 5.99
CA LEU A 156 2.61 -9.42 5.69
C LEU A 156 2.52 -8.61 6.97
N TYR A 157 3.30 -7.56 7.09
CA TYR A 157 3.23 -6.58 8.17
C TYR A 157 2.32 -5.45 7.73
N VAL A 158 1.14 -5.34 8.33
CA VAL A 158 0.08 -4.44 7.88
C VAL A 158 -0.21 -3.42 8.95
N ALA A 159 -0.16 -2.13 8.61
CA ALA A 159 -0.63 -1.06 9.47
C ALA A 159 -2.16 -1.10 9.55
N VAL A 160 -2.71 -1.35 10.72
CA VAL A 160 -4.17 -1.42 10.96
C VAL A 160 -4.62 -0.21 11.75
N ARG A 161 -5.53 0.57 11.15
CA ARG A 161 -6.03 1.85 11.65
C ARG A 161 -7.35 1.75 12.40
N ASP A 162 -7.70 0.56 12.86
CA ASP A 162 -8.84 0.33 13.74
C ASP A 162 -8.63 1.07 15.07
N THR A 163 -9.52 2.01 15.41
CA THR A 163 -9.44 2.77 16.67
C THR A 163 -9.60 1.90 17.91
N THR A 164 -10.21 0.72 17.78
CA THR A 164 -10.38 -0.24 18.87
C THR A 164 -9.17 -1.15 19.07
N ARG A 165 -8.35 -1.33 18.03
CA ARG A 165 -7.15 -2.18 18.05
C ARG A 165 -6.06 -1.66 17.09
N PRO A 166 -5.47 -0.47 17.34
CA PRO A 166 -4.50 0.10 16.42
C PRO A 166 -3.13 -0.55 16.60
N GLY A 167 -2.54 -0.99 15.50
CA GLY A 167 -1.21 -1.58 15.53
C GLY A 167 -0.74 -2.13 14.20
N ILE A 168 0.41 -2.79 14.24
CA ILE A 168 0.89 -3.61 13.13
C ILE A 168 0.43 -5.04 13.38
N VAL A 169 -0.34 -5.58 12.44
CA VAL A 169 -0.73 -6.99 12.46
C VAL A 169 0.12 -7.73 11.43
N VAL A 170 0.72 -8.85 11.86
CA VAL A 170 1.52 -9.71 10.99
C VAL A 170 0.65 -10.88 10.55
N TYR A 171 0.44 -11.03 9.24
CA TYR A 171 -0.32 -12.14 8.68
C TYR A 171 0.59 -13.10 7.91
N SER A 172 0.28 -14.39 7.92
CA SER A 172 0.86 -15.34 6.97
C SER A 172 0.39 -15.04 5.53
N PRO A 173 1.06 -15.58 4.49
CA PRO A 173 0.56 -15.53 3.12
C PRO A 173 -0.87 -16.07 2.94
N GLU A 174 -1.32 -16.91 3.86
CA GLU A 174 -2.65 -17.51 3.89
C GLU A 174 -3.70 -16.64 4.59
N GLY A 175 -3.29 -15.62 5.35
CA GLY A 175 -4.15 -14.67 6.06
C GLY A 175 -4.34 -14.97 7.54
N GLU A 176 -3.54 -15.87 8.11
CA GLU A 176 -3.56 -16.16 9.55
C GLU A 176 -2.80 -15.07 10.31
N GLU A 177 -3.39 -14.52 11.38
CA GLU A 177 -2.69 -13.57 12.27
C GLU A 177 -1.60 -14.31 13.06
N LEU A 178 -0.35 -13.93 12.82
CA LEU A 178 0.85 -14.50 13.46
C LEU A 178 1.31 -13.68 14.66
N ALA A 179 1.15 -12.36 14.60
CA ALA A 179 1.56 -11.45 15.67
C ALA A 179 0.83 -10.11 15.60
N TYR A 180 0.85 -9.39 16.72
CA TYR A 180 0.30 -8.03 16.85
C TYR A 180 1.25 -7.15 17.66
N ILE A 181 1.53 -5.96 17.11
CA ILE A 181 2.38 -4.94 17.73
C ILE A 181 1.51 -3.69 17.95
N PRO A 182 1.09 -3.40 19.20
CA PRO A 182 0.21 -2.26 19.48
C PRO A 182 0.94 -0.93 19.23
N THR A 183 0.21 0.06 18.69
CA THR A 183 0.72 1.43 18.48
C THR A 183 -0.09 2.48 19.25
N THR A 184 -0.97 2.03 20.15
CA THR A 184 -1.76 2.91 21.02
C THR A 184 -0.86 3.94 21.73
N PRO A 185 -1.27 5.23 21.78
CA PRO A 185 -2.59 5.76 21.40
C PRO A 185 -2.73 6.18 19.93
N GLU A 186 -1.70 6.01 19.10
CA GLU A 186 -1.70 6.53 17.73
C GLU A 186 -2.09 5.47 16.69
N LEU A 187 -2.71 5.94 15.59
CA LEU A 187 -3.11 5.10 14.47
C LEU A 187 -1.96 5.01 13.45
N PRO A 188 -1.45 3.80 13.14
CA PRO A 188 -0.33 3.61 12.22
C PRO A 188 -0.77 3.85 10.79
N THR A 189 0.00 4.55 9.97
CA THR A 189 -0.30 4.76 8.54
C THR A 189 0.51 3.84 7.65
N ASN A 190 1.77 3.56 7.99
CA ASN A 190 2.64 2.77 7.13
C ASN A 190 3.73 2.09 7.98
N VAL A 191 4.41 1.12 7.37
CA VAL A 191 5.40 0.26 7.98
C VAL A 191 6.46 -0.13 6.94
N ALA A 192 7.72 -0.14 7.34
CA ALA A 192 8.83 -0.53 6.47
C ALA A 192 9.96 -1.19 7.26
N PHE A 193 10.65 -2.14 6.64
CA PHE A 193 11.89 -2.69 7.19
C PHE A 193 13.10 -1.80 6.88
N GLY A 194 14.02 -1.68 7.82
CA GLY A 194 15.37 -1.19 7.56
C GLY A 194 16.13 -2.11 6.61
N ARG A 195 17.32 -1.69 6.17
CA ARG A 195 18.17 -2.44 5.22
C ARG A 195 19.50 -2.85 5.85
N GLY A 196 20.14 -3.87 5.29
CA GLY A 196 21.45 -4.35 5.75
C GLY A 196 21.39 -4.82 7.20
N ASP A 197 22.25 -4.25 8.06
CA ASP A 197 22.30 -4.57 9.50
C ASP A 197 20.99 -4.22 10.24
N GLU A 198 20.13 -3.38 9.65
CA GLU A 198 18.82 -3.00 10.17
C GLU A 198 17.66 -3.77 9.51
N SER A 199 17.95 -4.85 8.77
CA SER A 199 16.93 -5.71 8.13
C SER A 199 15.88 -6.25 9.10
N LYS A 200 16.19 -6.34 10.39
CA LYS A 200 15.27 -6.74 11.48
C LYS A 200 14.67 -5.58 12.25
N THR A 201 14.91 -4.35 11.83
CA THR A 201 14.28 -3.15 12.41
C THR A 201 13.07 -2.80 11.58
N LEU A 202 11.90 -2.79 12.21
CA LEU A 202 10.65 -2.35 11.62
C LEU A 202 10.40 -0.89 12.03
N TYR A 203 10.27 0.00 11.05
CA TYR A 203 9.87 1.39 11.23
C TYR A 203 8.37 1.54 10.99
N VAL A 204 7.70 2.34 11.82
CA VAL A 204 6.24 2.54 11.77
C VAL A 204 5.93 4.03 11.85
N THR A 205 5.28 4.57 10.82
CA THR A 205 4.69 5.91 10.89
C THR A 205 3.32 5.81 11.55
N SER A 206 3.07 6.59 12.61
CA SER A 206 1.80 6.54 13.33
C SER A 206 1.48 7.90 13.92
N GLY A 207 0.30 8.44 13.60
CA GLY A 207 -0.08 9.79 14.03
C GLY A 207 0.97 10.84 13.68
N ASN A 208 1.60 11.43 14.72
CA ASN A 208 2.65 12.43 14.58
C ASN A 208 4.06 11.87 14.87
N SER A 209 4.20 10.56 14.97
CA SER A 209 5.40 9.88 15.44
C SER A 209 5.95 8.88 14.43
N LEU A 210 7.25 8.60 14.59
CA LEU A 210 7.94 7.48 13.96
C LEU A 210 8.42 6.55 15.07
N TYR A 211 7.94 5.30 15.05
CA TYR A 211 8.37 4.25 15.96
C TYR A 211 9.35 3.31 15.26
N GLN A 212 10.16 2.62 16.06
CA GLN A 212 10.93 1.48 15.58
C GLN A 212 10.88 0.34 16.59
N ILE A 213 10.93 -0.90 16.09
CA ILE A 213 10.99 -2.11 16.91
C ILE A 213 11.83 -3.17 16.21
N LYS A 214 12.60 -3.94 16.99
CA LYS A 214 13.29 -5.13 16.47
C LYS A 214 12.32 -6.30 16.38
N VAL A 215 12.30 -6.96 15.23
CA VAL A 215 11.50 -8.15 14.98
C VAL A 215 12.39 -9.36 14.68
N MET A 216 11.79 -10.54 14.57
CA MET A 216 12.53 -11.79 14.44
C MET A 216 12.95 -12.10 13.00
N LYS A 217 12.18 -11.60 12.03
CA LYS A 217 12.33 -11.86 10.61
C LYS A 217 13.02 -10.68 9.92
N ASP A 218 13.82 -11.01 8.91
CA ASP A 218 14.42 -10.03 8.04
C ASP A 218 13.36 -9.50 7.06
N GLY A 219 13.35 -8.20 6.83
CA GLY A 219 12.54 -7.59 5.78
C GLY A 219 12.98 -8.05 4.40
N TYR A 220 12.02 -8.31 3.51
CA TYR A 220 12.35 -8.53 2.12
C TYR A 220 12.72 -7.20 1.45
N HIS A 221 13.86 -7.20 0.75
CA HIS A 221 14.28 -6.10 -0.10
C HIS A 221 14.69 -6.67 -1.44
N LEU A 222 14.44 -5.92 -2.51
CA LEU A 222 14.94 -6.29 -3.83
C LEU A 222 16.46 -6.51 -3.78
N PRO A 223 16.99 -7.54 -4.47
CA PRO A 223 18.41 -7.74 -4.59
C PRO A 223 19.10 -6.47 -5.10
N VAL A 224 20.19 -6.07 -4.45
CA VAL A 224 21.00 -4.94 -4.92
C VAL A 224 21.61 -5.35 -6.26
N GLN A 225 21.31 -4.60 -7.33
CA GLN A 225 21.99 -4.71 -8.62
C GLN A 225 23.35 -4.02 -8.57
#